data_AF-A0A832CKI1-F1
#
_entry.id   AF-A0A832CKI1-F1
#
_cell.length_a   1.000
_cell.length_b   1.000
_cell.length_c   1.000
_cell.angle_alpha   90.00
_cell.angle_beta   90.00
_cell.angle_gamma   90.00
#
_symmetry.space_group_name_H-M   'P 1'
#
loop_
_entity.id
_entity.type
_entity.pdbx_description
1 polymer ?
#
loop_
_entity_poly.entity_id
_entity_poly.type
_entity_poly.pdbx_seq_one_letter_code
_entity_poly.pdbx_strand_id
1 'polypeptide(L)'
;MSSFRDDEENRPEPPSSGEARNFSWLWILLALALIGWNLWAFLMPSTNLNSVEIPYSTFLEQVESGNIKSVEVKGPHITGLFREPVDWQEAPPARTTDPRAVDPAASLRATPARYEDFSTVIPEAIDDHNLLPLLRSKGVTIRATPAGTPWLVTALTSGLPIIILVAFLFWMSRQGPQNQGD
;
A
#
# COMPACT_ATOMS: atom_id res chain seq x y z
N MET A 1 -63.59 -32.50 -50.65
CA MET A 1 -62.52 -32.26 -49.64
C MET A 1 -61.89 -30.91 -49.98
N SER A 2 -62.49 -29.76 -49.65
CA SER A 2 -62.97 -29.30 -48.34
C SER A 2 -61.82 -29.12 -47.35
N SER A 3 -61.29 -27.89 -47.36
CA SER A 3 -60.89 -27.07 -46.21
C SER A 3 -60.31 -27.79 -44.98
N PHE A 4 -59.00 -27.65 -44.79
CA PHE A 4 -58.43 -27.41 -43.47
C PHE A 4 -57.58 -26.14 -43.56
N ARG A 5 -58.30 -25.04 -43.37
CA ARG A 5 -57.81 -23.75 -42.93
C ARG A 5 -58.03 -23.72 -41.41
N ASP A 6 -57.24 -22.92 -40.73
CA ASP A 6 -57.43 -22.48 -39.34
C ASP A 6 -57.03 -23.50 -38.25
N ASP A 7 -55.74 -23.52 -37.94
CA ASP A 7 -55.28 -23.59 -36.54
C ASP A 7 -54.28 -22.44 -36.35
N GLU A 8 -54.87 -21.26 -36.25
CA GLU A 8 -54.27 -20.07 -35.67
C GLU A 8 -54.04 -20.31 -34.16
N GLU A 9 -53.22 -19.45 -33.58
CA GLU A 9 -53.62 -18.84 -32.30
C GLU A 9 -53.44 -19.63 -31.00
N ASN A 10 -52.29 -20.27 -30.76
CA ASN A 10 -51.73 -20.23 -29.40
C ASN A 10 -50.26 -20.65 -29.34
N ARG A 11 -49.34 -19.81 -29.83
CA ARG A 11 -47.99 -19.84 -29.27
C ARG A 11 -47.90 -18.72 -28.27
N PRO A 12 -47.84 -19.00 -26.95
CA PRO A 12 -47.53 -17.97 -25.99
C PRO A 12 -46.20 -17.35 -26.43
N GLU A 13 -46.23 -16.07 -26.79
CA GLU A 13 -45.01 -15.31 -27.02
C GLU A 13 -44.17 -15.45 -25.74
N PRO A 14 -42.88 -15.85 -25.84
CA PRO A 14 -42.04 -15.87 -24.66
C PRO A 14 -42.02 -14.44 -24.12
N PRO A 15 -42.27 -14.24 -22.81
CA PRO A 15 -42.39 -12.91 -22.24
C PRO A 15 -41.15 -12.10 -22.60
N SER A 16 -41.37 -10.94 -23.23
CA SER A 16 -40.36 -9.90 -23.33
C SER A 16 -39.85 -9.65 -21.91
N SER A 17 -38.64 -10.12 -21.62
CA SER A 17 -37.99 -9.92 -20.33
C SER A 17 -37.66 -8.44 -20.21
N GLY A 18 -38.65 -7.72 -19.68
CA GLY A 18 -38.57 -6.34 -19.30
C GLY A 18 -37.34 -6.13 -18.42
N GLU A 19 -36.43 -5.32 -18.93
CA GLU A 19 -35.86 -4.23 -18.15
C GLU A 19 -35.16 -4.59 -16.82
N ALA A 20 -34.30 -5.61 -16.84
CA ALA A 20 -33.24 -5.75 -15.82
C ALA A 20 -31.92 -5.05 -16.24
N ARG A 21 -31.95 -4.25 -17.32
CA ARG A 21 -30.74 -3.73 -18.00
C ARG A 21 -30.06 -2.58 -17.25
N ASN A 22 -30.80 -1.84 -16.42
CA ASN A 22 -30.27 -0.65 -15.74
C ASN A 22 -29.57 -0.99 -14.43
N PHE A 23 -29.97 -2.09 -13.78
CA PHE A 23 -29.36 -2.51 -12.51
C PHE A 23 -27.96 -3.10 -12.74
N SER A 24 -27.78 -3.88 -13.82
CA SER A 24 -26.47 -4.48 -14.13
C SER A 24 -25.39 -3.44 -14.48
N TRP A 25 -25.75 -2.36 -15.18
CA TRP A 25 -24.79 -1.29 -15.51
C TRP A 25 -24.36 -0.49 -14.27
N LEU A 26 -25.28 -0.24 -13.32
CA LEU A 26 -24.95 0.41 -12.05
C LEU A 26 -23.96 -0.42 -11.22
N TRP A 27 -24.10 -1.75 -11.19
CA TRP A 27 -23.11 -2.63 -10.54
C TRP A 27 -21.76 -2.62 -11.24
N ILE A 28 -21.72 -2.53 -12.58
CA ILE A 28 -20.47 -2.40 -13.34
C ILE A 28 -19.79 -1.06 -13.05
N LEU A 29 -20.53 0.04 -13.03
CA LEU A 29 -20.00 1.36 -12.65
C LEU A 29 -19.51 1.37 -11.21
N LEU A 30 -20.24 0.76 -10.28
CA LEU A 30 -19.83 0.64 -8.87
C LEU A 30 -18.56 -0.20 -8.74
N ALA A 31 -18.46 -1.31 -9.47
CA ALA A 31 -17.28 -2.15 -9.51
C ALA A 31 -16.08 -1.41 -10.10
N LEU A 32 -16.25 -0.69 -11.21
CA LEU A 32 -15.22 0.16 -11.81
C LEU A 32 -14.78 1.29 -10.89
N ALA A 33 -15.72 1.91 -10.15
CA ALA A 33 -15.40 2.93 -9.17
C ALA A 33 -14.61 2.36 -7.97
N LEU A 34 -15.00 1.19 -7.45
CA LEU A 34 -14.27 0.49 -6.39
C LEU A 34 -12.88 0.04 -6.85
N ILE A 35 -12.76 -0.47 -8.08
CA ILE A 35 -11.48 -0.84 -8.69
C ILE A 35 -10.61 0.41 -8.88
N GLY A 36 -11.15 1.49 -9.42
CA GLY A 36 -10.44 2.76 -9.58
C GLY A 36 -9.97 3.34 -8.25
N TRP A 37 -10.84 3.33 -7.23
CA TRP A 37 -10.49 3.76 -5.87
C TRP A 37 -9.41 2.89 -5.25
N ASN A 38 -9.52 1.56 -5.39
CA ASN A 38 -8.54 0.61 -4.88
C ASN A 38 -7.18 0.77 -5.57
N LEU A 39 -7.18 0.92 -6.90
CA LEU A 39 -5.98 1.19 -7.68
C LEU A 39 -5.37 2.53 -7.28
N TRP A 40 -6.16 3.60 -7.11
CA TRP A 40 -5.63 4.88 -6.66
C TRP A 40 -4.99 4.81 -5.26
N ALA A 41 -5.67 4.15 -4.31
CA ALA A 41 -5.15 3.96 -2.95
C ALA A 41 -3.90 3.07 -2.90
N PHE A 42 -3.79 2.08 -3.79
CA PHE A 42 -2.62 1.21 -3.89
C PHE A 42 -1.45 1.85 -4.64
N LEU A 43 -1.73 2.64 -5.69
CA LEU A 43 -0.72 3.31 -6.52
C LEU A 43 -0.20 4.62 -5.90
N MET A 44 -0.86 5.16 -4.88
CA MET A 44 -0.40 6.33 -4.10
C MET A 44 0.09 5.88 -2.72
N PRO A 45 1.23 5.18 -2.60
CA PRO A 45 1.89 5.05 -1.31
C PRO A 45 2.22 6.46 -0.81
N SER A 46 1.99 6.73 0.47
CA SER A 46 2.41 7.97 1.12
C SER A 46 3.93 8.08 1.03
N THR A 47 4.42 8.74 0.00
CA THR A 47 5.83 8.99 -0.26
C THR A 47 6.28 10.11 0.65
N ASN A 48 6.92 9.76 1.77
CA ASN A 48 7.70 10.72 2.54
C ASN A 48 8.96 11.04 1.71
N LEU A 49 8.84 11.99 0.79
CA LEU A 49 9.88 12.32 -0.21
C LEU A 49 11.16 12.92 0.42
N ASN A 50 11.13 13.28 1.70
CA ASN A 50 12.23 13.93 2.42
C ASN A 50 12.73 13.08 3.61
N SER A 51 12.85 11.76 3.44
CA SER A 51 13.38 10.83 4.44
C SER A 51 14.81 10.43 4.13
N VAL A 52 15.69 10.43 5.12
CA VAL A 52 17.10 10.02 4.99
C VAL A 52 17.49 8.92 5.97
N GLU A 53 18.33 7.99 5.54
CA GLU A 53 18.89 6.99 6.44
C GLU A 53 20.08 7.57 7.20
N ILE A 54 19.97 7.63 8.53
CA ILE A 54 21.02 8.11 9.42
C ILE A 54 21.62 6.98 10.26
N PRO A 55 22.93 7.02 10.55
CA PRO A 55 23.55 6.10 11.50
C PRO A 55 22.90 6.16 12.88
N TYR A 56 22.90 5.03 13.60
CA TYR A 56 22.33 4.94 14.95
C TYR A 56 22.96 5.94 15.93
N SER A 57 24.28 6.17 15.83
CA SER A 57 24.98 7.16 16.66
C SER A 57 24.48 8.59 16.41
N THR A 58 24.29 8.97 15.14
CA THR A 58 23.73 10.27 14.77
C THR A 58 22.31 10.41 15.30
N PHE A 59 21.51 9.35 15.24
CA PHE A 59 20.18 9.35 15.84
C PHE A 59 20.25 9.63 17.35
N LEU A 60 21.14 8.96 18.10
CA LEU A 60 21.33 9.21 19.53
C LEU A 60 21.71 10.67 19.82
N GLU A 61 22.63 11.26 19.05
CA GLU A 61 23.00 12.68 19.17
C GLU A 61 21.79 13.60 18.98
N GLN A 62 20.93 13.30 18.00
CA GLN A 62 19.71 14.08 17.74
C GLN A 62 18.65 13.90 18.85
N VAL A 63 18.60 12.72 19.49
CA VAL A 63 17.77 12.49 20.67
C VAL A 63 18.28 13.31 21.86
N GLU A 64 19.59 13.27 22.11
CA GLU A 64 20.23 13.99 23.20
C GLU A 64 20.10 15.51 23.05
N SER A 65 20.21 16.02 21.82
CA SER A 65 19.98 17.43 21.50
C SER A 65 18.50 17.85 21.59
N GLY A 66 17.58 16.88 21.65
CA GLY A 66 16.14 17.11 21.72
C GLY A 66 15.49 17.45 20.38
N ASN A 67 16.20 17.26 19.26
CA ASN A 67 15.69 17.53 17.91
C ASN A 67 14.74 16.45 17.38
N ILE A 68 14.40 15.43 18.18
CA ILE A 68 13.43 14.40 17.78
C ILE A 68 12.03 14.77 18.25
N LYS A 69 11.07 14.76 17.32
CA LYS A 69 9.65 15.01 17.60
C LYS A 69 8.89 13.73 17.93
N SER A 70 9.03 12.72 17.06
CA SER A 70 8.37 11.43 17.21
C SER A 70 9.21 10.32 16.62
N VAL A 71 9.14 9.15 17.23
CA VAL A 71 9.74 7.93 16.73
C VAL A 71 8.67 6.86 16.58
N GLU A 72 8.70 6.17 15.45
CA GLU A 72 7.93 4.98 15.17
C GLU A 72 8.90 3.80 15.07
N VAL A 73 8.69 2.79 15.91
CA VAL A 73 9.52 1.59 15.95
C VAL A 73 8.78 0.45 15.25
N LYS A 74 9.39 -0.11 14.20
CA LYS A 74 8.91 -1.26 13.40
C LYS A 74 9.99 -2.34 13.35
N GLY A 75 9.99 -3.22 14.34
CA GLY A 75 11.03 -4.24 14.48
C GLY A 75 12.40 -3.57 14.69
N PRO A 76 13.43 -3.88 13.89
CA PRO A 76 14.76 -3.25 14.01
C PRO A 76 14.84 -1.86 13.36
N HIS A 77 13.82 -1.45 12.59
CA HIS A 77 13.80 -0.15 11.93
C HIS A 77 13.10 0.89 12.81
N ILE A 78 13.77 2.01 13.04
CA ILE A 78 13.20 3.22 13.63
C ILE A 78 13.02 4.24 12.52
N THR A 79 11.82 4.80 12.41
CA THR A 79 11.55 5.97 11.58
C THR A 79 11.10 7.12 12.47
N GLY A 80 11.44 8.35 12.15
CA GLY A 80 11.04 9.48 12.97
C GLY A 80 11.00 10.80 12.24
N LEU A 81 10.51 11.80 12.95
CA LEU A 81 10.42 13.18 12.50
C LEU A 81 11.35 14.05 13.33
N PHE A 82 12.11 14.92 12.67
CA PHE A 82 12.85 15.98 13.35
C PHE A 82 11.91 17.12 13.79
N ARG A 83 12.33 17.88 14.80
CA ARG A 83 11.68 19.15 15.17
C ARG A 83 12.11 20.25 14.23
N GLU A 84 13.40 20.27 13.91
CA GLU A 84 14.03 21.16 12.95
C GLU A 84 14.71 20.31 11.87
N PRO A 85 14.48 20.61 10.59
CA PRO A 85 15.01 19.80 9.52
C PRO A 85 16.54 19.86 9.49
N VAL A 86 17.18 18.70 9.34
CA VAL A 86 18.63 18.49 9.43
C VAL A 86 19.22 18.44 8.04
N ASP A 87 20.32 19.17 7.84
CA ASP A 87 21.12 19.06 6.63
C ASP A 87 22.01 17.82 6.74
N TRP A 88 21.76 16.83 5.88
CA TRP A 88 22.52 15.59 5.88
C TRP A 88 23.23 15.40 4.55
N GLN A 89 24.48 14.97 4.64
CA GLN A 89 25.22 14.45 3.51
C GLN A 89 25.25 12.93 3.65
N GLU A 90 24.63 12.24 2.71
CA GLU A 90 24.59 10.79 2.71
C GLU A 90 26.02 10.25 2.65
N ALA A 91 26.45 9.63 3.75
CA ALA A 91 27.72 8.92 3.77
C ALA A 91 27.61 7.77 2.77
N PRO A 92 28.57 7.61 1.82
CA PRO A 92 28.53 6.51 0.87
C PRO A 92 28.32 5.18 1.61
N PRO A 93 27.43 4.30 1.14
CA PRO A 93 27.16 3.05 1.81
C PRO A 93 28.48 2.31 2.02
N ALA A 94 28.82 2.01 3.28
CA ALA A 94 30.03 1.30 3.67
C ALA A 94 29.98 -0.19 3.30
N ARG A 95 29.49 -0.52 2.10
CA ARG A 95 29.39 -1.87 1.54
C ARG A 95 29.75 -1.84 0.06
N THR A 96 31.01 -1.57 -0.22
CA THR A 96 31.67 -2.13 -1.40
C THR A 96 32.83 -2.97 -0.90
N THR A 97 32.72 -4.29 -1.05
CA THR A 97 33.82 -5.25 -0.86
C THR A 97 34.97 -5.06 -1.87
N ASP A 98 34.92 -4.00 -2.68
CA ASP A 98 35.96 -3.57 -3.60
C ASP A 98 36.54 -2.21 -3.15
N PRO A 99 37.77 -2.19 -2.59
CA PRO A 99 38.48 -0.97 -2.22
C PRO A 99 38.79 -0.01 -3.38
N ARG A 100 38.57 -0.42 -4.64
CA ARG A 100 38.83 0.43 -5.83
C ARG A 100 37.62 1.20 -6.34
N ALA A 101 36.42 0.97 -5.79
CA ALA A 101 35.18 1.61 -6.25
C ALA A 101 34.80 2.88 -5.48
N VAL A 102 35.62 3.32 -4.52
CA VAL A 102 35.39 4.58 -3.80
C VAL A 102 35.89 5.71 -4.68
N ASP A 103 35.05 6.20 -5.60
CA ASP A 103 35.33 7.43 -6.34
C ASP A 103 35.40 8.61 -5.34
N PRO A 104 36.60 9.17 -5.05
CA PRO A 104 36.74 10.22 -4.04
C PRO A 104 36.02 11.52 -4.45
N ALA A 105 35.75 11.67 -5.75
CA ALA A 105 35.04 12.79 -6.32
C ALA A 105 33.52 12.75 -6.06
N ALA A 106 32.94 11.60 -5.70
CA ALA A 106 31.52 11.48 -5.37
C ALA A 106 31.20 12.16 -4.03
N SER A 107 32.06 11.97 -3.02
CA SER A 107 31.93 12.59 -1.69
C SER A 107 32.03 14.12 -1.73
N LEU A 108 32.71 14.68 -2.73
CA LEU A 108 32.88 16.13 -2.91
C LEU A 108 31.71 16.80 -3.66
N ARG A 109 30.77 16.01 -4.21
CA ARG A 109 29.59 16.50 -4.94
C ARG A 109 28.28 16.35 -4.16
N ALA A 110 28.32 15.75 -2.97
CA ALA A 110 27.15 15.62 -2.11
C ALA A 110 26.72 17.02 -1.64
N THR A 111 25.69 17.56 -2.28
CA THR A 111 25.06 18.80 -1.82
C THR A 111 24.25 18.44 -0.57
N PRO A 112 24.44 19.13 0.57
CA PRO A 112 23.64 18.87 1.76
C PRO A 112 22.17 19.10 1.40
N ALA A 113 21.38 18.04 1.49
CA ALA A 113 19.94 18.11 1.35
C ALA A 113 19.33 18.20 2.75
N ARG A 114 18.22 18.92 2.84
CA ARG A 114 17.52 19.18 4.09
C ARG A 114 16.41 18.16 4.26
N TYR A 115 16.48 17.40 5.36
CA TYR A 115 15.55 16.30 5.64
C TYR A 115 14.71 16.58 6.88
N GLU A 116 13.42 16.31 6.76
CA GLU A 116 12.45 16.43 7.86
C GLU A 116 12.23 15.09 8.57
N ASP A 117 12.43 14.01 7.82
CA ASP A 117 12.20 12.65 8.26
C ASP A 117 13.51 11.87 8.23
N PHE A 118 13.63 10.87 9.11
CA PHE A 118 14.77 9.98 9.11
C PHE A 118 14.37 8.53 9.34
N SER A 119 15.24 7.63 8.88
CA SER A 119 15.23 6.22 9.24
C SER A 119 16.58 5.81 9.82
N THR A 120 16.57 4.95 10.82
CA THR A 120 17.76 4.32 11.35
C THR A 120 17.46 2.88 11.71
N VAL A 121 18.50 2.06 11.82
CA VAL A 121 18.39 0.64 12.19
C VAL A 121 19.07 0.44 13.52
N ILE A 122 18.35 -0.18 14.46
CA ILE A 122 18.91 -0.59 15.74
C ILE A 122 19.81 -1.80 15.48
N PRO A 123 21.12 -1.74 15.82
CA PRO A 123 21.97 -2.90 15.73
C PRO A 123 21.52 -3.95 16.75
N GLU A 124 20.97 -5.09 16.29
CA GLU A 124 20.51 -6.18 17.18
C GLU A 124 21.62 -6.75 18.08
N ALA A 125 22.89 -6.55 17.69
CA ALA A 125 24.05 -6.93 18.49
C ALA A 125 24.23 -6.10 19.78
N ILE A 126 23.56 -4.95 19.89
CA ILE A 126 23.65 -4.03 21.02
C ILE A 126 22.24 -3.85 21.59
N ASP A 127 21.93 -4.60 22.64
CA ASP A 127 20.68 -4.45 23.39
C ASP A 127 20.75 -3.16 24.24
N ASP A 128 20.35 -2.03 23.66
CA ASP A 128 20.45 -0.71 24.29
C ASP A 128 19.24 -0.41 25.20
N HIS A 129 19.32 -0.86 26.46
CA HIS A 129 18.29 -0.64 27.48
C HIS A 129 18.09 0.83 27.87
N ASN A 130 19.02 1.72 27.51
CA ASN A 130 18.99 3.13 27.91
C ASN A 130 18.23 4.02 26.91
N LEU A 131 17.97 3.55 25.70
CA LEU A 131 17.31 4.32 24.66
C LEU A 131 15.87 4.71 25.06
N LEU A 132 15.08 3.78 25.58
CA LEU A 132 13.68 4.05 25.96
C LEU A 132 13.57 5.08 27.11
N PRO A 133 14.34 4.96 28.20
CA PRO A 133 14.42 6.02 29.21
C PRO A 133 14.85 7.38 28.65
N LEU A 134 15.84 7.40 27.76
CA LEU A 134 16.35 8.63 27.15
C LEU A 134 15.26 9.33 26.30
N LEU A 135 14.59 8.59 25.43
CA LEU A 135 13.48 9.08 24.61
C LEU A 135 12.34 9.62 25.47
N ARG A 136 11.99 8.91 26.55
CA ARG A 136 10.99 9.36 27.53
C ARG A 136 11.41 10.64 28.24
N SER A 137 12.68 10.74 28.64
CA SER A 137 13.22 11.93 29.33
C SER A 137 13.16 13.19 28.48
N LYS A 138 13.30 13.05 27.16
CA LYS A 138 13.24 14.14 26.17
C LYS A 138 11.82 14.42 25.65
N GLY A 139 10.81 13.73 26.19
CA GLY A 139 9.41 13.93 25.78
C GLY A 139 9.13 13.53 24.34
N VAL A 140 9.87 12.57 23.80
CA VAL A 140 9.65 12.06 22.44
C VAL A 140 8.38 11.22 22.42
N THR A 141 7.52 11.45 21.42
CA THR A 141 6.33 10.61 21.23
C THR A 141 6.75 9.28 20.61
N ILE A 142 6.66 8.20 21.39
CA ILE A 142 7.01 6.85 20.94
C ILE A 142 5.74 6.16 20.41
N ARG A 143 5.73 5.82 19.13
CA ARG A 143 4.71 4.97 18.50
C ARG A 143 5.33 3.61 18.22
N ALA A 144 4.67 2.55 18.64
CA ALA A 144 5.06 1.19 18.30
C ALA A 144 4.02 0.63 17.32
N THR A 145 4.47 0.24 16.14
CA THR A 145 3.61 -0.40 15.14
C THR A 145 4.10 -1.83 14.98
N PRO A 146 3.21 -2.85 15.07
CA PRO A 146 3.60 -4.23 14.84
C PRO A 146 4.38 -4.36 13.54
N ALA A 147 5.54 -5.02 13.59
CA ALA A 147 6.30 -5.36 12.40
C ALA A 147 5.53 -6.40 11.59
N GLY A 148 4.67 -5.93 10.69
CA GLY A 148 3.90 -6.79 9.79
C GLY A 148 2.61 -6.12 9.35
N THR A 149 2.39 -6.04 8.04
CA THR A 149 1.07 -5.73 7.49
C THR A 149 0.10 -6.82 8.00
N PRO A 150 -1.00 -6.47 8.69
CA PRO A 150 -1.93 -7.47 9.18
C PRO A 150 -2.39 -8.32 8.00
N TRP A 151 -2.21 -9.64 8.09
CA TRP A 151 -2.51 -10.54 6.98
C TRP A 151 -3.95 -10.38 6.48
N LEU A 152 -4.89 -10.00 7.36
CA LEU A 152 -6.27 -9.72 7.01
C LEU A 152 -6.40 -8.46 6.16
N VAL A 153 -5.63 -7.42 6.44
CA VAL A 153 -5.57 -6.21 5.61
C VAL A 153 -4.95 -6.57 4.25
N THR A 154 -3.89 -7.38 4.22
CA THR A 154 -3.31 -7.89 2.96
C THR A 154 -4.31 -8.75 2.18
N ALA A 155 -5.00 -9.67 2.84
CA ALA A 155 -5.98 -10.57 2.23
C ALA A 155 -7.23 -9.81 1.78
N LEU A 156 -7.66 -8.79 2.50
CA LEU A 156 -8.81 -7.98 2.10
C LEU A 156 -8.43 -7.03 0.96
N THR A 157 -7.24 -6.44 0.96
CA THR A 157 -6.81 -5.49 -0.09
C THR A 157 -6.42 -6.21 -1.38
N SER A 158 -5.67 -7.31 -1.29
CA SER A 158 -5.25 -8.11 -2.45
C SER A 158 -6.28 -9.17 -2.85
N GLY A 159 -7.14 -9.60 -1.92
CA GLY A 159 -8.22 -10.55 -2.19
C GLY A 159 -9.52 -9.88 -2.62
N LEU A 160 -9.74 -8.57 -2.38
CA LEU A 160 -10.92 -7.87 -2.89
C LEU A 160 -11.12 -8.08 -4.40
N PRO A 161 -10.09 -7.91 -5.26
CA PRO A 161 -10.23 -8.11 -6.69
C PRO A 161 -10.62 -9.56 -7.05
N ILE A 162 -10.04 -10.54 -6.35
CA ILE A 162 -10.33 -11.96 -6.55
C ILE A 162 -11.74 -12.29 -6.07
N ILE A 163 -12.16 -11.78 -4.92
CA ILE A 163 -13.51 -11.99 -4.36
C ILE A 163 -14.56 -11.36 -5.28
N ILE A 164 -14.32 -10.15 -5.79
CA ILE A 164 -15.19 -9.50 -6.79
C ILE A 164 -15.23 -10.32 -8.07
N LEU A 165 -14.08 -10.77 -8.57
CA LEU A 165 -13.99 -11.59 -9.79
C LEU A 165 -14.71 -12.93 -9.62
N VAL A 166 -14.55 -13.61 -8.49
CA VAL A 166 -15.23 -14.89 -8.18
C VAL A 166 -16.73 -14.69 -8.00
N ALA A 167 -17.15 -13.63 -7.29
CA ALA A 167 -18.56 -13.29 -7.14
C ALA A 167 -19.20 -12.97 -8.50
N PHE A 168 -18.49 -12.22 -9.35
CA PHE A 168 -18.91 -11.92 -10.72
C PHE A 168 -18.99 -13.17 -11.60
N LEU A 169 -17.95 -14.02 -11.57
CA LEU A 169 -17.88 -15.24 -12.38
C LEU A 169 -18.97 -16.25 -11.97
N PHE A 170 -19.25 -16.33 -10.66
CA PHE A 170 -20.32 -17.17 -10.14
C PHE A 170 -21.72 -16.64 -10.49
N TRP A 171 -21.91 -15.32 -10.47
CA TRP A 171 -23.14 -14.69 -10.91
C TRP A 171 -23.36 -14.88 -12.42
N MET A 172 -22.32 -14.77 -13.24
CA MET A 172 -22.37 -15.00 -14.70
C MET A 172 -22.59 -16.47 -15.05
N SER A 173 -21.97 -17.40 -14.31
CA SER A 173 -22.21 -18.84 -14.48
C SER A 173 -23.67 -19.23 -14.21
N ARG A 174 -24.34 -18.53 -13.29
CA ARG A 174 -25.78 -18.69 -13.04
C ARG A 174 -26.66 -18.04 -14.12
N GLN A 175 -26.08 -17.25 -15.02
CA GLN A 175 -26.73 -16.65 -16.18
C GLN A 175 -26.41 -17.37 -17.49
N GLY A 176 -25.89 -18.61 -17.43
CA GLY A 176 -25.55 -19.40 -18.61
C GLY A 176 -26.67 -19.36 -19.67
N PRO A 177 -26.29 -19.21 -20.96
CA PRO A 177 -27.23 -18.91 -22.03
C PRO A 177 -28.24 -20.04 -22.19
N GLN A 178 -29.52 -19.75 -21.96
CA GLN A 178 -30.60 -20.60 -22.44
C GLN A 178 -30.59 -20.53 -23.96
N ASN A 179 -30.34 -21.70 -24.56
CA ASN A 179 -30.62 -22.07 -25.95
C ASN A 179 -29.69 -21.48 -27.02
N GLN A 180 -28.72 -22.31 -27.42
CA GLN A 180 -28.58 -22.65 -28.83
C GLN A 180 -28.67 -24.18 -28.93
N GLY A 181 -29.91 -24.67 -28.85
CA GLY A 181 -30.28 -26.02 -29.24
C GLY A 181 -31.14 -25.92 -30.50
N ASP A 182 -30.70 -26.67 -31.51
CA ASP A 182 -31.27 -26.93 -32.84
C ASP A 182 -31.14 -25.85 -33.93
#